data_AF-A0A2E1F8W6-F1
#
_entry.id   AF-A0A2E1F8W6-F1
#
_cell.length_a   1.000
_cell.length_b   1.000
_cell.length_c   1.000
_cell.angle_alpha   90.00
_cell.angle_beta   90.00
_cell.angle_gamma   90.00
#
_symmetry.space_group_name_H-M   'P 1'
#
loop_
_entity.id
_entity.type
_entity.pdbx_description
1 polymer ?
#
loop_
_entity_poly.entity_id
_entity_poly.type
_entity_poly.pdbx_seq_one_letter_code
_entity_poly.pdbx_strand_id
1 'polypeptide(L)'
;MNKNELKEYKDYYRSIYGDERFWQLELDKSGNGYAVLRFLPAANGEESPWIQYWDHGFQGPGGWFMEKSLTTLGNKCPVSEYNNSLWISGDEAQKDQARKQKRRPHYVANVLVVSDPTHPENEGKVMLYRFGKKIFEKIKDVMRPQFEDENPINPFDMLEGADFKLKVRKVDGYWNYDKSEFASVAPISEDDSVLETLYNKQHSLAELIAPDQFMSYDEMKVKLDRVLGLSGDVSTATAESIADIGDFDGE
;
A
#
# COMPACT_ATOMS: atom_id res chain seq x y z
N MET A 1 -2.44 19.45 14.40
CA MET A 1 -3.75 18.79 14.16
C MET A 1 -4.71 19.14 15.29
N ASN A 2 -5.92 19.58 14.96
CA ASN A 2 -7.01 19.72 15.93
C ASN A 2 -7.60 18.34 16.29
N LYS A 3 -8.45 18.28 17.33
CA LYS A 3 -9.03 17.02 17.83
C LYS A 3 -9.84 16.25 16.78
N ASN A 4 -10.50 16.95 15.85
CA ASN A 4 -11.32 16.34 14.81
C ASN A 4 -10.43 15.75 13.70
N GLU A 5 -9.40 16.47 13.27
CA GLU A 5 -8.41 15.96 12.29
C GLU A 5 -7.68 14.73 12.81
N LEU A 6 -7.30 14.72 14.10
CA LEU A 6 -6.64 13.58 14.71
C LEU A 6 -7.56 12.35 14.80
N LYS A 7 -8.86 12.57 14.98
CA LYS A 7 -9.87 11.51 14.97
C LYS A 7 -10.05 10.94 13.56
N GLU A 8 -10.27 11.79 12.55
CA GLU A 8 -10.41 11.34 11.16
C GLU A 8 -9.18 10.57 10.67
N TYR A 9 -7.98 11.05 11.03
CA TYR A 9 -6.73 10.38 10.75
C TYR A 9 -6.67 8.98 11.39
N LYS A 10 -6.95 8.88 12.69
CA LYS A 10 -6.94 7.60 13.42
C LYS A 10 -8.02 6.64 12.94
N ASP A 11 -9.20 7.14 12.56
CA ASP A 11 -10.30 6.31 12.08
C ASP A 11 -10.00 5.73 10.69
N TYR A 12 -9.39 6.51 9.79
CA TYR A 12 -8.85 5.99 8.53
C TYR A 12 -7.73 4.98 8.75
N TYR A 13 -6.78 5.29 9.63
CA TYR A 13 -5.72 4.33 9.94
C TYR A 13 -6.31 3.05 10.53
N ARG A 14 -7.35 3.12 11.37
CA ARG A 14 -8.03 1.92 11.87
C ARG A 14 -8.80 1.17 10.78
N SER A 15 -9.41 1.85 9.80
CA SER A 15 -10.10 1.15 8.72
C SER A 15 -9.14 0.42 7.77
N ILE A 16 -7.93 0.95 7.63
CA ILE A 16 -6.88 0.35 6.79
C ILE A 16 -6.04 -0.70 7.54
N TYR A 17 -5.71 -0.42 8.80
CA TYR A 17 -4.74 -1.19 9.59
C TYR A 17 -5.36 -1.91 10.80
N GLY A 18 -6.67 -1.77 10.99
CA GLY A 18 -7.43 -2.52 12.00
C GLY A 18 -7.95 -3.87 11.51
N ASP A 19 -7.71 -4.20 10.23
CA ASP A 19 -7.91 -5.55 9.73
C ASP A 19 -6.75 -6.44 10.18
N GLU A 20 -7.03 -7.34 11.13
CA GLU A 20 -6.05 -8.26 11.74
C GLU A 20 -5.43 -9.24 10.73
N ARG A 21 -5.99 -9.37 9.52
CA ARG A 21 -5.38 -10.15 8.44
C ARG A 21 -4.11 -9.50 7.92
N PHE A 22 -3.95 -8.18 8.05
CA PHE A 22 -2.80 -7.46 7.51
C PHE A 22 -1.60 -7.51 8.44
N TRP A 23 -0.49 -7.98 7.88
CA TRP A 23 0.81 -7.85 8.51
C TRP A 23 1.39 -6.46 8.26
N GLN A 24 2.05 -5.91 9.28
CA GLN A 24 2.74 -4.63 9.24
C GLN A 24 4.10 -4.76 9.91
N LEU A 25 5.10 -4.14 9.30
CA LEU A 25 6.43 -4.06 9.88
C LEU A 25 6.43 -3.04 11.04
N GLU A 26 6.81 -3.47 12.24
CA GLU A 26 7.14 -2.54 13.32
C GLU A 26 8.56 -1.98 13.09
N LEU A 27 8.70 -0.66 13.25
CA LEU A 27 9.98 0.02 13.15
C LEU A 27 10.57 0.23 14.55
N ASP A 28 11.88 0.08 14.66
CA ASP A 28 12.61 0.45 15.86
C ASP A 28 12.59 1.97 16.10
N LYS A 29 13.13 2.39 17.25
CA LYS A 29 13.21 3.81 17.64
C LYS A 29 14.04 4.66 16.67
N SER A 30 14.86 4.05 15.83
CA SER A 30 15.68 4.70 14.82
C SER A 30 14.99 4.71 13.44
N GLY A 31 13.77 4.19 13.34
CA GLY A 31 13.02 4.10 12.09
C GLY A 31 13.52 3.01 11.15
N ASN A 32 14.26 2.02 11.66
CA ASN A 32 14.66 0.85 10.90
C ASN A 32 13.72 -0.32 11.19
N GLY A 33 13.52 -1.18 10.20
CA GLY A 33 12.73 -2.40 10.38
C GLY A 33 13.31 -3.54 9.56
N TYR A 34 13.14 -4.75 10.06
CA TYR A 34 13.57 -5.96 9.40
C TYR A 34 12.57 -7.09 9.60
N ALA A 35 12.18 -7.74 8.51
CA ALA A 35 11.40 -8.97 8.52
C ALA A 35 11.75 -9.82 7.30
N VAL A 36 11.41 -11.09 7.36
CA VAL A 36 11.50 -12.01 6.23
C VAL A 36 10.10 -12.50 5.91
N LEU A 37 9.66 -12.26 4.68
CA LEU A 37 8.36 -12.67 4.17
C LEU A 37 8.53 -13.61 3.01
N ARG A 38 7.58 -14.49 2.76
CA ARG A 38 7.53 -15.32 1.56
C ARG A 38 6.22 -15.05 0.84
N PHE A 39 6.30 -14.50 -0.37
CA PHE A 39 5.12 -14.26 -1.19
C PHE A 39 4.48 -15.60 -1.60
N LEU A 40 3.15 -15.65 -1.57
CA LEU A 40 2.37 -16.85 -1.83
C LEU A 40 1.62 -16.77 -3.17
N PRO A 41 1.34 -17.91 -3.82
CA PRO A 41 0.70 -17.93 -5.14
C PRO A 41 -0.75 -17.41 -5.08
N ALA A 42 -1.38 -17.28 -6.24
CA ALA A 42 -2.78 -16.86 -6.30
C ALA A 42 -3.66 -17.72 -5.40
N ALA A 43 -4.50 -17.08 -4.59
CA ALA A 43 -5.46 -17.79 -3.74
C ALA A 43 -6.47 -18.56 -4.62
N ASN A 44 -7.17 -19.52 -4.01
CA ASN A 44 -8.12 -20.35 -4.75
C ASN A 44 -9.19 -19.49 -5.44
N GLY A 45 -9.32 -19.65 -6.76
CA GLY A 45 -10.27 -18.89 -7.59
C GLY A 45 -9.78 -17.50 -8.02
N GLU A 46 -8.56 -17.09 -7.68
CA GLU A 46 -7.97 -15.83 -8.14
C GLU A 46 -7.00 -16.04 -9.30
N GLU A 47 -6.95 -15.07 -10.22
CA GLU A 47 -6.07 -15.14 -11.40
C GLU A 47 -4.65 -14.61 -11.14
N SER A 48 -4.48 -13.83 -10.06
CA SER A 48 -3.24 -13.11 -9.76
C SER A 48 -2.84 -13.29 -8.30
N PRO A 49 -1.54 -13.43 -7.98
CA PRO A 49 -1.07 -13.50 -6.59
C PRO A 49 -1.04 -12.14 -5.88
N TRP A 50 -1.38 -11.06 -6.59
CA TRP A 50 -1.58 -9.75 -6.00
C TRP A 50 -2.77 -9.03 -6.63
N ILE A 51 -3.36 -8.09 -5.89
CA ILE A 51 -4.23 -7.06 -6.45
C ILE A 51 -3.51 -5.71 -6.47
N GLN A 52 -3.96 -4.82 -7.34
CA GLN A 52 -3.54 -3.43 -7.37
C GLN A 52 -4.76 -2.54 -7.14
N TYR A 53 -4.62 -1.55 -6.28
CA TYR A 53 -5.59 -0.46 -6.16
C TYR A 53 -4.88 0.87 -6.09
N TRP A 54 -5.66 1.93 -6.28
CA TRP A 54 -5.20 3.30 -6.15
C TRP A 54 -5.92 3.97 -4.99
N ASP A 55 -5.23 4.84 -4.27
CA ASP A 55 -5.86 5.73 -3.29
C ASP A 55 -5.41 7.18 -3.51
N HIS A 56 -6.08 8.10 -2.83
CA HIS A 56 -5.65 9.47 -2.68
C HIS A 56 -5.42 9.74 -1.19
N GLY A 57 -4.24 10.26 -0.85
CA GLY A 57 -3.90 10.72 0.50
C GLY A 57 -3.34 12.13 0.45
N PHE A 58 -4.05 13.13 0.94
CA PHE A 58 -3.58 14.52 1.01
C PHE A 58 -4.32 15.32 2.09
N GLN A 59 -3.73 16.44 2.50
CA GLN A 59 -4.31 17.38 3.45
C GLN A 59 -4.69 18.69 2.75
N GLY A 60 -5.85 19.24 3.10
CA GLY A 60 -6.30 20.56 2.70
C GLY A 60 -6.80 21.39 3.89
N PRO A 61 -7.31 22.61 3.66
CA PRO A 61 -7.81 23.48 4.72
C PRO A 61 -8.91 22.87 5.60
N GLY A 62 -9.69 21.93 5.04
CA GLY A 62 -10.77 21.22 5.72
C GLY A 62 -10.39 19.86 6.29
N GLY A 63 -9.09 19.56 6.42
CA GLY A 63 -8.58 18.32 7.03
C GLY A 63 -7.98 17.35 6.01
N TRP A 64 -8.13 16.04 6.27
CA TRP A 64 -7.52 14.98 5.47
C TRP A 64 -8.49 14.37 4.46
N PHE A 65 -8.00 14.13 3.25
CA PHE A 65 -8.61 13.24 2.28
C PHE A 65 -7.74 11.99 2.17
N MET A 66 -8.26 10.87 2.64
CA MET A 66 -7.63 9.56 2.54
C MET A 66 -8.72 8.56 2.13
N GLU A 67 -8.75 8.17 0.86
CA GLU A 67 -9.78 7.27 0.30
C GLU A 67 -9.26 6.52 -0.93
N LYS A 68 -9.73 5.27 -1.12
CA LYS A 68 -9.48 4.53 -2.36
C LYS A 68 -10.07 5.26 -3.57
N SER A 69 -9.33 5.31 -4.66
CA SER A 69 -9.75 5.92 -5.91
C SER A 69 -10.68 4.99 -6.68
N LEU A 70 -11.84 5.51 -7.07
CA LEU A 70 -12.82 4.83 -7.94
C LEU A 70 -12.24 4.40 -9.28
N THR A 71 -11.12 5.01 -9.69
CA THR A 71 -10.39 4.61 -10.89
C THR A 71 -9.82 3.19 -10.83
N THR A 72 -9.67 2.62 -9.63
CA THR A 72 -9.36 1.19 -9.44
C THR A 72 -10.40 0.30 -10.10
N LEU A 73 -11.68 0.68 -10.03
CA LEU A 73 -12.80 -0.03 -10.62
C LEU A 73 -13.06 0.38 -12.09
N GLY A 74 -12.18 1.19 -12.68
CA GLY A 74 -12.40 1.79 -14.01
C GLY A 74 -13.44 2.92 -14.03
N ASN A 75 -13.94 3.35 -12.86
CA ASN A 75 -14.96 4.38 -12.75
C ASN A 75 -14.38 5.80 -12.74
N LYS A 76 -15.24 6.79 -13.01
CA LYS A 76 -14.91 8.21 -12.80
C LYS A 76 -14.63 8.48 -11.32
N CYS A 77 -13.67 9.38 -11.06
CA CYS A 77 -13.27 9.75 -9.70
C CYS A 77 -13.23 11.28 -9.61
N PRO A 78 -13.94 11.89 -8.64
CA PRO A 78 -14.04 13.34 -8.52
C PRO A 78 -12.68 14.00 -8.27
N VAL A 79 -11.78 13.35 -7.51
CA VAL A 79 -10.42 13.85 -7.29
C VAL A 79 -9.61 13.85 -8.58
N SER A 80 -9.74 12.79 -9.40
CA SER A 80 -9.03 12.71 -10.68
C SER A 80 -9.52 13.74 -11.68
N GLU A 81 -10.83 13.96 -11.77
CA GLU A 81 -11.43 14.99 -12.62
C GLU A 81 -11.02 16.40 -12.17
N TYR A 82 -11.05 16.66 -10.87
CA TYR A 82 -10.59 17.93 -10.30
C TYR A 82 -9.10 18.17 -10.58
N ASN A 83 -8.24 17.19 -10.33
CA ASN A 83 -6.80 17.30 -10.64
C ASN A 83 -6.54 17.53 -12.14
N ASN A 84 -7.33 16.93 -13.02
CA ASN A 84 -7.22 17.21 -14.45
C ASN A 84 -7.55 18.67 -14.77
N SER A 85 -8.59 19.25 -14.12
CA SER A 85 -8.92 20.67 -14.29
C SER A 85 -7.78 21.60 -13.83
N LEU A 86 -7.14 21.28 -12.70
CA LEU A 86 -5.98 21.99 -12.17
C LEU A 86 -4.76 21.88 -13.09
N TRP A 87 -4.58 20.73 -13.73
CA TRP A 87 -3.47 20.52 -14.65
C TRP A 87 -3.63 21.29 -15.96
N ILE A 88 -4.86 21.29 -16.50
CA ILE A 88 -5.21 21.95 -17.77
C ILE A 88 -5.13 23.48 -17.65
N SER A 89 -5.34 24.07 -16.47
CA SER A 89 -5.25 25.51 -16.29
C SER A 89 -3.88 26.09 -16.67
N GLY A 90 -2.82 25.27 -16.61
CA GLY A 90 -1.45 25.66 -16.91
C GLY A 90 -0.75 26.39 -15.77
N ASP A 91 -1.46 26.77 -14.70
CA ASP A 91 -0.91 27.45 -13.53
C ASP A 91 -0.06 26.50 -12.66
N GLU A 92 1.16 26.91 -12.32
CA GLU A 92 2.08 26.03 -11.58
C GLU A 92 1.64 25.76 -10.13
N ALA A 93 0.96 26.70 -9.47
CA ALA A 93 0.43 26.45 -8.13
C ALA A 93 -0.70 25.42 -8.17
N GLN A 94 -1.57 25.49 -9.19
CA GLN A 94 -2.61 24.47 -9.41
C GLN A 94 -2.02 23.10 -9.77
N LYS A 95 -0.96 23.05 -10.60
CA LYS A 95 -0.25 21.79 -10.88
C LYS A 95 0.42 21.21 -9.64
N ASP A 96 1.02 22.04 -8.79
CA ASP A 96 1.57 21.60 -7.51
C ASP A 96 0.50 20.97 -6.61
N GLN A 97 -0.66 21.62 -6.52
CA GLN A 97 -1.82 21.08 -5.82
C GLN A 97 -2.28 19.73 -6.44
N ALA A 98 -2.31 19.60 -7.77
CA ALA A 98 -2.65 18.34 -8.43
C ALA A 98 -1.63 17.22 -8.15
N ARG A 99 -0.33 17.55 -8.06
CA ARG A 99 0.74 16.59 -7.70
C ARG A 99 0.55 16.06 -6.28
N LYS A 100 0.24 16.94 -5.32
CA LYS A 100 -0.03 16.55 -3.91
C LYS A 100 -1.26 15.65 -3.76
N GLN A 101 -2.27 15.83 -4.61
CA GLN A 101 -3.49 15.03 -4.63
C GLN A 101 -3.42 13.78 -5.52
N LYS A 102 -2.28 13.56 -6.19
CA LYS A 102 -2.13 12.48 -7.17
C LYS A 102 -2.37 11.13 -6.49
N ARG A 103 -3.09 10.25 -7.19
CA ARG A 103 -3.33 8.89 -6.70
C ARG A 103 -2.03 8.09 -6.61
N ARG A 104 -1.94 7.21 -5.61
CA ARG A 104 -0.77 6.36 -5.35
C ARG A 104 -1.14 4.89 -5.57
N PRO A 105 -0.27 4.08 -6.20
CA PRO A 105 -0.55 2.66 -6.37
C PRO A 105 -0.21 1.90 -5.09
N HIS A 106 -1.12 1.03 -4.68
CA HIS A 106 -0.90 0.04 -3.65
C HIS A 106 -1.11 -1.35 -4.21
N TYR A 107 -0.30 -2.28 -3.72
CA TYR A 107 -0.40 -3.69 -4.03
C TYR A 107 -0.66 -4.46 -2.75
N VAL A 108 -1.42 -5.54 -2.84
CA VAL A 108 -1.63 -6.46 -1.72
C VAL A 108 -1.44 -7.88 -2.22
N ALA A 109 -0.68 -8.68 -1.47
CA ALA A 109 -0.48 -10.10 -1.72
C ALA A 109 -0.60 -10.89 -0.41
N ASN A 110 -0.90 -12.17 -0.53
CA ASN A 110 -0.73 -13.10 0.58
C ASN A 110 0.77 -13.37 0.78
N VAL A 111 1.19 -13.39 2.05
CA VAL A 111 2.55 -13.72 2.45
C VAL A 111 2.54 -14.70 3.62
N LEU A 112 3.52 -15.60 3.65
CA LEU A 112 3.94 -16.30 4.85
C LEU A 112 4.95 -15.42 5.59
N VAL A 113 4.71 -15.14 6.86
CA VAL A 113 5.69 -14.46 7.72
C VAL A 113 6.76 -15.48 8.13
N VAL A 114 7.95 -15.39 7.55
CA VAL A 114 9.06 -16.33 7.80
C VAL A 114 9.83 -15.92 9.06
N SER A 115 10.08 -14.62 9.22
CA SER A 115 10.64 -14.08 10.46
C SER A 115 10.15 -12.66 10.71
N ASP A 116 9.74 -12.41 11.94
CA ASP A 116 9.31 -11.10 12.43
C ASP A 116 9.86 -10.92 13.85
N PRO A 117 11.10 -10.41 13.99
CA PRO A 117 11.75 -10.29 15.30
C PRO A 117 11.00 -9.38 16.29
N THR A 118 10.21 -8.45 15.78
CA THR A 118 9.40 -7.51 16.57
C THR A 118 8.10 -8.13 17.05
N HIS A 119 7.50 -9.01 16.24
CA HIS A 119 6.28 -9.76 16.56
C HIS A 119 6.44 -11.26 16.24
N PRO A 120 7.21 -12.02 17.06
CA PRO A 120 7.45 -13.44 16.81
C PRO A 120 6.17 -14.29 16.75
N GLU A 121 5.07 -13.81 17.34
CA GLU A 121 3.76 -14.42 17.24
C GLU A 121 3.19 -14.47 15.81
N ASN A 122 3.74 -13.68 14.87
CA ASN A 122 3.33 -13.69 13.47
C ASN A 122 4.03 -14.79 12.66
N GLU A 123 5.18 -15.29 13.12
CA GLU A 123 5.98 -16.26 12.38
C GLU A 123 5.19 -17.55 12.10
N GLY A 124 5.23 -18.01 10.85
CA GLY A 124 4.47 -19.15 10.35
C GLY A 124 3.03 -18.86 9.95
N LYS A 125 2.52 -17.63 10.14
CA LYS A 125 1.16 -17.25 9.72
C LYS A 125 1.11 -16.80 8.27
N VAL A 126 -0.02 -17.08 7.63
CA VAL A 126 -0.41 -16.50 6.33
C VAL A 126 -1.18 -15.22 6.58
N MET A 127 -0.64 -14.10 6.10
CA MET A 127 -1.18 -12.75 6.31
C MET A 127 -1.17 -11.96 5.00
N LEU A 128 -1.92 -10.85 4.98
CA LEU A 128 -1.94 -9.91 3.87
C LEU A 128 -0.80 -8.90 4.04
N TYR A 129 0.02 -8.72 3.01
CA TYR A 129 1.02 -7.66 2.97
C TYR A 129 0.64 -6.64 1.93
N ARG A 130 0.36 -5.42 2.40
CA ARG A 130 0.23 -4.25 1.53
C ARG A 130 1.61 -3.66 1.29
N PHE A 131 1.94 -3.29 0.06
CA PHE A 131 3.22 -2.65 -0.29
C PHE A 131 3.08 -1.64 -1.43
N GLY A 132 4.08 -0.75 -1.53
CA GLY A 132 4.14 0.30 -2.55
C GLY A 132 4.91 -0.12 -3.81
N LYS A 133 5.10 0.85 -4.70
CA LYS A 133 5.73 0.64 -6.01
C LYS A 133 7.15 0.08 -5.92
N LYS A 134 7.98 0.53 -4.97
CA LYS A 134 9.38 0.08 -4.84
C LYS A 134 9.52 -1.41 -4.59
N ILE A 135 8.66 -1.98 -3.75
CA ILE A 135 8.65 -3.42 -3.49
C ILE A 135 8.12 -4.18 -4.71
N PHE A 136 7.08 -3.65 -5.36
CA PHE A 136 6.56 -4.24 -6.58
C PHE A 136 7.57 -4.24 -7.74
N GLU A 137 8.41 -3.21 -7.84
CA GLU A 137 9.53 -3.18 -8.79
C GLU A 137 10.52 -4.30 -8.51
N LYS A 138 10.92 -4.51 -7.25
CA LYS A 138 11.79 -5.65 -6.88
C LYS A 138 11.18 -7.01 -7.26
N ILE A 139 9.87 -7.18 -7.09
CA ILE A 139 9.15 -8.40 -7.52
C ILE A 139 9.25 -8.56 -9.04
N LYS A 140 8.97 -7.51 -9.81
CA LYS A 140 9.05 -7.56 -11.28
C LYS A 140 10.48 -7.81 -11.77
N ASP A 141 11.48 -7.21 -11.13
CA ASP A 141 12.88 -7.32 -11.53
C ASP A 141 13.37 -8.77 -11.40
N VAL A 142 13.01 -9.50 -10.34
CA VAL A 142 13.36 -10.93 -10.23
C VAL A 142 12.56 -11.82 -11.19
N MET A 143 11.31 -11.45 -11.50
CA MET A 143 10.49 -12.19 -12.47
C MET A 143 10.94 -11.98 -13.92
N ARG A 144 11.52 -10.81 -14.21
CA ARG A 144 11.93 -10.37 -15.55
C ARG A 144 13.28 -9.64 -15.44
N PRO A 145 14.37 -10.37 -15.20
CA PRO A 145 15.69 -9.78 -15.07
C PRO A 145 16.11 -9.06 -16.35
N GLN A 146 16.97 -8.05 -16.20
CA GLN A 146 17.40 -7.18 -17.30
C GLN A 146 18.69 -7.67 -17.98
N PHE A 147 19.44 -8.57 -17.34
CA PHE A 147 20.73 -9.07 -17.81
C PHE A 147 20.64 -10.55 -18.21
N GLU A 148 21.39 -10.95 -19.24
CA GLU A 148 21.31 -12.31 -19.81
C GLU A 148 21.84 -13.41 -18.88
N ASP A 149 22.65 -13.06 -17.89
CA ASP A 149 23.23 -13.98 -16.91
C ASP A 149 22.35 -14.20 -15.67
N GLU A 150 21.23 -13.47 -15.56
CA GLU A 150 20.26 -13.59 -14.48
C GLU A 150 19.12 -14.53 -14.88
N ASN A 151 18.81 -15.51 -14.02
CA ASN A 151 17.68 -16.41 -14.24
C ASN A 151 16.40 -15.83 -13.63
N PRO A 152 15.27 -15.82 -14.36
CA PRO A 152 14.00 -15.36 -13.82
C PRO A 152 13.53 -16.28 -12.68
N ILE A 153 13.08 -15.67 -11.60
CA ILE A 153 12.50 -16.35 -10.44
C ILE A 153 11.05 -15.91 -10.30
N ASN A 154 10.13 -16.87 -10.13
CA ASN A 154 8.78 -16.56 -9.70
C ASN A 154 8.74 -16.53 -8.16
N PRO A 155 8.76 -15.35 -7.50
CA PRO A 155 8.82 -15.28 -6.05
C PRO A 155 7.57 -15.82 -5.35
N PHE A 156 6.47 -16.00 -6.09
CA PHE A 156 5.21 -16.55 -5.59
C PHE A 156 5.16 -18.08 -5.65
N ASP A 157 6.17 -18.73 -6.23
CA ASP A 157 6.24 -20.20 -6.28
C ASP A 157 6.61 -20.77 -4.91
N MET A 158 5.89 -21.80 -4.44
CA MET A 158 6.10 -22.39 -3.12
C MET A 158 7.29 -23.36 -3.07
N LEU A 159 7.79 -23.81 -4.22
CA LEU A 159 8.90 -24.75 -4.36
C LEU A 159 10.16 -24.07 -4.92
N GLU A 160 10.00 -23.24 -5.95
CA GLU A 160 11.09 -22.59 -6.70
C GLU A 160 11.12 -21.06 -6.53
N GLY A 161 10.33 -20.53 -5.59
CA GLY A 161 10.36 -19.12 -5.23
C GLY A 161 11.50 -18.77 -4.26
N ALA A 162 11.44 -17.55 -3.73
CA ALA A 162 12.45 -17.04 -2.81
C ALA A 162 11.83 -16.19 -1.70
N ASP A 163 12.44 -16.25 -0.52
CA ASP A 163 12.06 -15.38 0.59
C ASP A 163 12.49 -13.94 0.31
N PHE A 164 11.70 -13.00 0.77
CA PHE A 164 11.93 -11.57 0.65
C PHE A 164 12.38 -10.99 1.98
N LYS A 165 13.62 -10.50 2.03
CA LYS A 165 14.18 -9.80 3.19
C LYS A 165 13.76 -8.34 3.11
N LEU A 166 12.70 -7.98 3.82
CA LEU A 166 12.25 -6.60 3.94
C LEU A 166 13.18 -5.85 4.91
N LYS A 167 13.85 -4.81 4.41
CA LYS A 167 14.73 -3.92 5.17
C LYS A 167 14.30 -2.50 4.93
N VAL A 168 13.86 -1.84 6.00
CA VAL A 168 13.43 -0.44 5.99
C VAL A 168 14.42 0.38 6.80
N ARG A 169 14.73 1.57 6.29
CA ARG A 169 15.52 2.58 7.00
C ARG A 169 15.01 3.97 6.64
N LYS A 170 15.21 4.95 7.52
CA LYS A 170 14.91 6.35 7.22
C LYS A 170 16.13 6.99 6.53
N VAL A 171 15.94 7.53 5.32
CA VAL A 171 16.95 8.28 4.55
C VAL A 171 16.32 9.61 4.15
N ASP A 172 16.95 10.73 4.54
CA ASP A 172 16.47 12.09 4.25
C ASP A 172 15.01 12.35 4.66
N GLY A 173 14.54 11.69 5.72
CA GLY A 173 13.18 11.83 6.23
C GLY A 173 12.17 10.83 5.66
N TYR A 174 12.53 10.05 4.65
CA TYR A 174 11.65 9.09 3.97
C TYR A 174 12.04 7.64 4.26
N TRP A 175 11.10 6.72 4.14
CA TRP A 175 11.38 5.30 4.22
C TRP A 175 12.07 4.83 2.95
N ASN A 176 13.10 4.01 3.11
CA ASN A 176 13.89 3.51 2.00
C ASN A 176 13.96 1.99 2.07
N TYR A 177 13.67 1.37 0.93
CA TYR A 177 13.58 -0.09 0.78
C TYR A 177 14.71 -0.66 -0.08
N ASP A 178 15.70 0.14 -0.50
CA ASP A 178 16.71 -0.26 -1.48
C ASP A 178 17.49 -1.51 -1.06
N LYS A 179 17.71 -1.66 0.25
CA LYS A 179 18.40 -2.81 0.85
C LYS A 179 17.53 -4.07 0.93
N SER A 180 16.23 -3.97 0.66
CA SER A 180 15.36 -5.14 0.59
C SER A 180 15.71 -5.97 -0.63
N GLU A 181 15.71 -7.30 -0.50
CA GLU A 181 16.20 -8.21 -1.53
C GLU A 181 15.54 -9.58 -1.40
N PHE A 182 15.50 -10.31 -2.51
CA PHE A 182 15.17 -11.73 -2.49
C PHE A 182 16.38 -12.55 -2.06
N ALA A 183 16.13 -13.58 -1.25
CA ALA A 183 17.10 -14.60 -0.93
C ALA A 183 17.32 -15.54 -2.12
N SER A 184 18.20 -16.53 -1.95
CA SER A 184 18.33 -17.63 -2.91
C SER A 184 17.03 -18.43 -3.01
N VAL A 185 16.79 -19.01 -4.19
CA VAL A 185 15.66 -19.91 -4.43
C VAL A 185 15.68 -21.06 -3.42
N ALA A 186 14.54 -21.29 -2.79
CA ALA A 186 14.32 -22.38 -1.85
C ALA A 186 12.84 -22.72 -1.73
N PRO A 187 12.48 -24.00 -1.52
CA PRO A 187 11.11 -24.39 -1.21
C PRO A 187 10.72 -23.92 0.18
N ILE A 188 9.42 -23.65 0.38
CA ILE A 188 8.86 -23.34 1.69
C ILE A 188 8.95 -24.55 2.63
N SER A 189 8.69 -25.74 2.07
CA SER A 189 8.69 -27.04 2.75
C SER A 189 8.91 -28.15 1.72
N GLU A 190 9.54 -29.24 2.13
CA GLU A 190 9.62 -30.48 1.33
C GLU A 190 8.37 -31.37 1.51
N ASP A 191 7.49 -31.03 2.46
CA ASP A 191 6.25 -31.74 2.75
C ASP A 191 5.06 -31.06 2.05
N ASP A 192 4.51 -31.73 1.03
CA ASP A 192 3.34 -31.27 0.27
C ASP A 192 2.13 -30.95 1.15
N SER A 193 1.93 -31.65 2.26
CA SER A 193 0.80 -31.40 3.16
C SER A 193 0.90 -30.05 3.88
N VAL A 194 2.13 -29.60 4.14
CA VAL A 194 2.40 -28.25 4.68
C VAL A 194 2.11 -27.19 3.62
N LEU A 195 2.51 -27.43 2.37
CA LEU A 195 2.24 -26.50 1.26
C LEU A 195 0.74 -26.37 1.01
N GLU A 196 0.00 -27.47 0.98
CA GLU A 196 -1.45 -27.46 0.83
C GLU A 196 -2.13 -26.72 2.00
N THR A 197 -1.66 -26.93 3.23
CA THR A 197 -2.17 -26.24 4.42
C THR A 197 -1.96 -24.73 4.32
N LEU A 198 -0.80 -24.28 3.85
CA LEU A 198 -0.51 -22.85 3.65
C LEU A 198 -1.35 -22.25 2.53
N TYR A 199 -1.47 -22.97 1.40
CA TYR A 199 -2.29 -22.56 0.27
C TYR A 199 -3.75 -22.32 0.66
N ASN A 200 -4.32 -23.22 1.47
CA ASN A 200 -5.71 -23.13 1.94
C ASN A 200 -5.95 -22.05 3.02
N LYS A 201 -4.88 -21.48 3.60
CA LYS A 201 -4.97 -20.38 4.59
C LYS A 201 -4.90 -18.99 3.97
N GLN A 202 -4.73 -18.89 2.65
CA GLN A 202 -4.68 -17.60 1.96
C GLN A 202 -6.01 -16.86 2.04
N HIS A 203 -5.93 -15.55 2.13
CA HIS A 203 -7.08 -14.64 2.16
C HIS A 203 -7.49 -14.24 0.75
N SER A 204 -8.78 -14.00 0.54
CA SER A 204 -9.29 -13.42 -0.70
C SER A 204 -8.79 -11.98 -0.87
N LEU A 205 -8.05 -11.72 -1.95
CA LEU A 205 -7.62 -10.39 -2.36
C LEU A 205 -8.73 -9.65 -3.11
N ALA A 206 -9.62 -10.38 -3.80
CA ALA A 206 -10.75 -9.80 -4.54
C ALA A 206 -11.69 -9.00 -3.61
N GLU A 207 -11.89 -9.46 -2.37
CA GLU A 207 -12.67 -8.77 -1.35
C GLU A 207 -12.12 -7.37 -1.04
N LEU A 208 -10.80 -7.17 -1.12
CA LEU A 208 -10.16 -5.90 -0.79
C LEU A 208 -10.45 -4.80 -1.81
N ILE A 209 -10.89 -5.17 -3.01
CA ILE A 209 -11.24 -4.26 -4.09
C ILE A 209 -12.69 -4.45 -4.54
N ALA A 210 -13.52 -5.08 -3.72
CA ALA A 210 -14.95 -5.16 -3.97
C ALA A 210 -15.59 -3.75 -4.00
N PRO A 211 -16.66 -3.52 -4.78
CA PRO A 211 -17.26 -2.20 -4.92
C PRO A 211 -17.69 -1.52 -3.61
N ASP A 212 -18.06 -2.30 -2.59
CA ASP A 212 -18.44 -1.82 -1.26
C ASP A 212 -17.26 -1.33 -0.41
N GLN A 213 -16.02 -1.60 -0.85
CA GLN A 213 -14.80 -1.07 -0.25
C GLN A 213 -14.47 0.36 -0.72
N PHE A 214 -15.32 0.96 -1.57
CA PHE A 214 -15.11 2.28 -2.14
C PHE A 214 -16.29 3.20 -1.78
N MET A 215 -15.94 4.43 -1.41
CA MET A 215 -16.90 5.52 -1.26
C MET A 215 -17.59 5.80 -2.60
N SER A 216 -18.88 6.13 -2.58
CA SER A 216 -19.59 6.54 -3.80
C SER A 216 -19.01 7.84 -4.38
N TYR A 217 -19.28 8.09 -5.66
CA TYR A 217 -18.82 9.31 -6.33
C TYR A 217 -19.28 10.58 -5.59
N ASP A 218 -20.56 10.65 -5.21
CA ASP A 218 -21.16 11.83 -4.59
C ASP A 218 -20.60 12.09 -3.19
N GLU A 219 -20.47 11.03 -2.37
CA GLU A 219 -19.85 11.14 -1.05
C GLU A 219 -18.38 11.58 -1.16
N MET A 220 -17.64 11.02 -2.13
CA MET A 220 -16.25 11.38 -2.37
C MET A 220 -16.12 12.83 -2.83
N LYS A 221 -17.06 13.32 -3.65
CA LYS A 221 -17.10 14.72 -4.09
C LYS A 221 -17.38 15.66 -2.92
N VAL A 222 -18.35 15.33 -2.06
CA VAL A 222 -18.66 16.10 -0.84
C VAL A 222 -17.43 16.16 0.07
N LYS A 223 -16.75 15.03 0.28
CA LYS A 223 -15.51 14.99 1.10
C LYS A 223 -14.41 15.83 0.47
N LEU A 224 -14.21 15.75 -0.85
CA LEU A 224 -13.22 16.53 -1.59
C LEU A 224 -13.47 18.04 -1.42
N ASP A 225 -14.70 18.49 -1.63
CA ASP A 225 -15.05 19.91 -1.56
C ASP A 225 -14.87 20.47 -0.15
N ARG A 226 -15.23 19.67 0.86
CA ARG A 226 -14.97 19.99 2.27
C ARG A 226 -13.48 20.12 2.56
N VAL A 227 -12.69 19.11 2.19
CA VAL A 227 -11.24 19.08 2.48
C VAL A 227 -10.50 20.23 1.80
N LEU A 228 -10.90 20.58 0.57
CA LEU A 228 -10.28 21.66 -0.19
C LEU A 228 -10.88 23.04 0.10
N GLY A 229 -11.95 23.14 0.90
CA GLY A 229 -12.61 24.40 1.19
C GLY A 229 -13.34 25.01 -0.02
N LEU A 230 -13.74 24.20 -1.00
CA LEU A 230 -14.45 24.65 -2.20
C LEU A 230 -15.90 25.06 -1.90
N SER A 231 -16.46 24.57 -0.80
CA SER A 231 -17.83 24.83 -0.36
C SER A 231 -17.98 26.09 0.50
N GLY A 232 -17.30 27.20 0.20
CA GLY A 232 -17.59 28.56 0.74
C GLY A 232 -17.60 28.81 2.26
N ASP A 233 -17.55 27.78 3.12
CA ASP A 233 -17.88 27.85 4.55
C ASP A 233 -16.76 27.32 5.48
N VAL A 234 -15.53 27.14 4.96
CA VAL A 234 -14.42 26.64 5.77
C VAL A 234 -13.60 27.82 6.32
N SER A 235 -13.83 28.15 7.59
CA SER A 235 -12.97 29.04 8.39
C SER A 235 -11.51 28.57 8.27
N THR A 236 -10.64 29.49 7.86
CA THR A 236 -9.20 29.27 7.62
C THR A 236 -8.47 28.80 8.89
N ALA A 237 -8.27 27.49 9.02
CA ALA A 237 -7.26 26.93 9.92
C ALA A 237 -5.98 26.68 9.11
N THR A 238 -4.89 27.32 9.52
CA THR A 238 -3.58 27.22 8.90
C THR A 238 -3.06 25.78 8.93
N ALA A 239 -2.78 25.22 7.75
CA ALA A 239 -2.14 23.93 7.59
C ALA A 239 -0.67 24.01 8.03
N GLU A 240 -0.35 23.51 9.22
CA GLU A 240 1.02 23.10 9.53
C GLU A 240 1.29 21.76 8.84
N SER A 241 2.33 21.72 8.01
CA SER A 241 2.84 20.52 7.35
C SER A 241 3.33 19.52 8.39
N ILE A 242 2.63 18.41 8.56
CA ILE A 242 3.16 17.24 9.27
C ILE A 242 3.77 16.31 8.22
N ALA A 243 5.08 16.41 8.06
CA ALA A 243 5.91 15.36 7.51
C ALA A 243 6.21 14.35 8.63
N ASP A 244 5.27 13.47 8.95
CA ASP A 244 5.54 12.18 9.66
C ASP A 244 4.28 11.32 9.75
N ILE A 245 3.57 11.18 8.64
CA ILE A 245 2.58 10.13 8.46
C ILE A 245 3.21 9.24 7.42
N GLY A 246 3.91 8.19 7.88
CA GLY A 246 4.79 7.35 7.08
C GLY A 246 4.31 7.23 5.65
N ASP A 247 5.03 7.91 4.75
CA ASP A 247 4.79 7.79 3.33
C ASP A 247 4.94 6.30 3.00
N PHE A 248 3.80 5.67 2.76
CA PHE A 248 3.76 4.33 2.24
C PHE A 248 3.98 4.49 0.73
N ASP A 249 5.25 4.65 0.39
CA ASP A 249 5.74 5.44 -0.75
C ASP A 249 5.12 5.10 -2.10
N GLY A 250 4.53 6.14 -2.70
CA GLY A 250 4.33 6.27 -4.12
C GLY A 250 5.35 7.25 -4.70
N GLU A 251 6.53 6.76 -5.05
CA GLU A 251 7.39 7.26 -6.13
C GLU A 251 7.98 6.12 -6.95
#